data_AF-A0A2G8KQM4-F1
#
_entry.id   AF-A0A2G8KQM4-F1
#
_cell.length_a   1.000
_cell.length_b   1.000
_cell.length_c   1.000
_cell.angle_alpha   90.00
_cell.angle_beta   90.00
_cell.angle_gamma   90.00
#
_symmetry.space_group_name_H-M   'P 1'
#
loop_
_entity.id
_entity.type
_entity.pdbx_description
1 polymer ?
#
loop_
_entity_poly.entity_id
_entity_poly.type
_entity_poly.pdbx_seq_one_letter_code
_entity_poly.pdbx_strand_id
1 'polypeptide(L)'
;MIYLASPVVGCTFILKLSAYSNLTSSQLTKKKVADFMKEVGKHPDLDEETIAKLIALEAAQHEHHSRAWYRVNATRGLTGGSKVQPALDGHVMELYHKIKNNELAPIRPGTDLSKDGTLAVVEFVTASVAVFENEKKVRVEVDRYGLESNQVQVKYETVDGTAEANSDYVPAKGTLVFEAGETSKYIDIEIIDDYEWEPDETFFVKLTLDTKENTIIGRKTICEVTIINDDDPGKLEFAKNTYLVKESIGSVIITVNRVDGSDGKVEVKWTTKDIEAVNGSDYIGGEGLLIFEHGEREKNIEIPIIDDQEYEKDESFEIELSDPSPGAGLGRLKKTVVTIINDDDYTGVLDRVVAITHINIDRLRIGNSSYADQFRNALNVNGGDVENSTTIDYVLHFITIYFKTVFACVPPPNFLNSGGYISLISDLASIFGCLVSLEDSITAITLVALGTSLPDTFASRTAALNEKYADNSIGNVTGSNSVNVFLGLGLPWLIASVYWAAKVRSISICIKLL
;
A
#
# COMPACT_ATOMS: atom_id res chain seq x y z
N MET A 1 0.68 44.94 14.98
CA MET A 1 1.50 43.75 14.67
C MET A 1 0.68 42.52 14.98
N ILE A 2 -0.02 42.00 13.99
CA ILE A 2 -0.79 40.75 14.07
C ILE A 2 -0.11 39.80 13.09
N TYR A 3 0.29 38.63 13.60
CA TYR A 3 0.92 37.54 12.86
C TYR A 3 0.03 37.13 11.66
N LEU A 4 0.52 37.33 10.44
CA LEU A 4 -0.03 36.70 9.23
C LEU A 4 0.64 35.34 9.07
N ALA A 5 -0.05 34.30 9.54
CA ALA A 5 0.31 32.92 9.30
C ALA A 5 0.13 32.59 7.81
N SER A 6 1.21 32.13 7.19
CA SER A 6 1.22 31.50 5.88
C SER A 6 0.29 30.28 5.87
N PRO A 7 -0.57 30.08 4.85
CA PRO A 7 -1.47 28.92 4.78
C PRO A 7 -0.73 27.61 4.43
N VAL A 8 0.60 27.64 4.30
CA VAL A 8 1.42 26.43 4.08
C VAL A 8 1.88 25.78 5.40
N VAL A 9 1.75 26.47 6.54
CA VAL A 9 2.23 25.98 7.86
C VAL A 9 1.08 25.53 8.78
N GLY A 10 -0.18 25.72 8.38
CA GLY A 10 -1.37 25.41 9.19
C GLY A 10 -1.93 24.00 9.08
N CYS A 11 -1.29 23.07 8.35
CA CYS A 11 -1.78 21.69 8.20
C CYS A 11 -1.08 20.67 9.12
N THR A 12 -0.29 21.14 10.10
CA THR A 12 0.55 20.28 10.95
C THR A 12 0.05 20.12 12.38
N PHE A 13 -1.12 20.68 12.72
CA PHE A 13 -1.74 20.52 14.05
C PHE A 13 -3.24 20.24 13.90
N ILE A 14 -3.58 19.02 13.47
CA ILE A 14 -4.78 18.20 13.78
C ILE A 14 -4.57 16.87 13.02
N LEU A 15 -3.57 16.09 13.44
CA LEU A 15 -3.42 14.68 13.07
C LEU A 15 -3.01 13.89 14.32
N LYS A 16 -3.91 13.86 15.29
CA LYS A 16 -3.95 12.86 16.36
C LYS A 16 -5.41 12.57 16.64
N LEU A 17 -6.00 11.71 15.81
CA LEU A 17 -7.20 10.87 16.07
C LEU A 17 -7.75 10.38 14.72
N SER A 18 -7.06 9.43 14.09
CA SER A 18 -7.67 8.43 13.18
C SER A 18 -6.62 7.38 12.79
N ALA A 19 -6.03 6.71 13.78
CA ALA A 19 -5.10 5.59 13.57
C ALA A 19 -5.68 4.27 14.11
N TYR A 20 -7.01 4.14 14.16
CA TYR A 20 -7.68 2.94 14.67
C TYR A 20 -8.73 2.33 13.73
N SER A 21 -8.79 2.73 12.46
CA SER A 21 -9.78 2.22 11.49
C SER A 21 -9.21 1.68 10.17
N ASN A 22 -7.89 1.71 9.95
CA ASN A 22 -7.31 1.39 8.63
C ASN A 22 -6.81 -0.05 8.46
N LEU A 23 -6.92 -0.91 9.49
CA LEU A 23 -6.52 -2.32 9.37
C LEU A 23 -7.60 -3.23 8.75
N THR A 24 -8.87 -2.82 8.77
CA THR A 24 -9.98 -3.63 8.23
C THR A 24 -10.32 -3.32 6.78
N SER A 25 -10.06 -2.09 6.30
CA SER A 25 -10.40 -1.67 4.94
C SER A 25 -9.47 -2.32 3.88
N SER A 26 -8.17 -2.48 4.18
CA SER A 26 -7.20 -3.04 3.24
C SER A 26 -7.43 -4.52 2.91
N GLN A 27 -7.88 -5.33 3.87
CA GLN A 27 -8.18 -6.75 3.65
C GLN A 27 -9.47 -6.94 2.82
N LEU A 28 -10.49 -6.10 3.04
CA LEU A 28 -11.74 -6.15 2.28
C LEU A 28 -11.51 -5.73 0.80
N THR A 29 -10.63 -4.75 0.58
CA THR A 29 -10.22 -4.31 -0.75
C THR A 29 -9.46 -5.40 -1.50
N LYS A 30 -8.52 -6.09 -0.84
CA LYS A 30 -7.79 -7.23 -1.44
C LYS A 30 -8.72 -8.36 -1.87
N LYS A 31 -9.73 -8.71 -1.05
CA LYS A 31 -10.69 -9.77 -1.36
C LYS A 31 -11.56 -9.43 -2.59
N LYS A 32 -12.05 -8.19 -2.70
CA LYS A 32 -12.86 -7.75 -3.85
C LYS A 32 -12.07 -7.69 -5.14
N VAL A 33 -10.81 -7.25 -5.09
CA VAL A 33 -9.91 -7.26 -6.24
C VAL A 33 -9.62 -8.70 -6.68
N ALA A 34 -9.40 -9.63 -5.73
CA ALA A 34 -9.21 -11.05 -6.04
C ALA A 34 -10.45 -11.71 -6.67
N ASP A 35 -11.65 -11.38 -6.20
CA ASP A 35 -12.91 -11.87 -6.79
C ASP A 35 -13.09 -11.34 -8.23
N PHE A 36 -12.73 -10.08 -8.49
CA PHE A 36 -12.77 -9.51 -9.83
C PHE A 36 -11.72 -10.13 -10.77
N MET A 37 -10.50 -10.42 -10.28
CA MET A 37 -9.48 -11.15 -11.03
C MET A 37 -9.96 -12.54 -11.47
N LYS A 38 -10.68 -13.25 -10.60
CA LYS A 38 -11.30 -14.55 -10.95
C LYS A 38 -12.37 -14.42 -12.04
N GLU A 39 -13.10 -13.31 -12.07
CA GLU A 39 -14.12 -13.07 -13.10
C GLU A 39 -13.49 -12.73 -14.45
N VAL A 40 -12.46 -11.88 -14.47
CA VAL A 40 -11.70 -11.54 -15.68
C VAL A 40 -11.01 -12.77 -16.27
N GLY A 41 -10.50 -13.68 -15.43
CA GLY A 41 -9.89 -14.94 -15.85
C GLY A 41 -10.82 -15.93 -16.56
N LYS A 42 -12.15 -15.71 -16.53
CA LYS A 42 -13.12 -16.51 -17.30
C LYS A 42 -13.23 -16.08 -18.76
N HIS A 43 -12.56 -15.00 -19.16
CA HIS A 43 -12.59 -14.46 -20.52
C HIS A 43 -11.20 -14.52 -21.16
N PRO A 44 -10.82 -15.66 -21.79
CA PRO A 44 -9.49 -15.86 -22.39
C PRO A 44 -9.24 -15.04 -23.66
N ASP A 45 -10.24 -14.30 -24.14
CA ASP A 45 -10.17 -13.50 -25.38
C ASP A 45 -9.60 -12.08 -25.15
N LEU A 46 -9.33 -11.71 -23.90
CA LEU A 46 -8.78 -10.40 -23.51
C LEU A 46 -7.24 -10.44 -23.51
N ASP A 47 -6.63 -9.40 -24.05
CA ASP A 47 -5.18 -9.20 -24.02
C ASP A 47 -4.66 -8.92 -22.60
N GLU A 48 -3.46 -9.41 -22.29
CA GLU A 48 -2.82 -9.29 -20.97
C GLU A 48 -2.69 -7.83 -20.51
N GLU A 49 -2.49 -6.91 -21.46
CA GLU A 49 -2.41 -5.47 -21.20
C GLU A 49 -3.76 -4.88 -20.75
N THR A 50 -4.86 -5.26 -21.41
CA THR A 50 -6.22 -4.85 -21.01
C THR A 50 -6.64 -5.50 -19.70
N ILE A 51 -6.26 -6.74 -19.43
CA ILE A 51 -6.49 -7.41 -18.14
C ILE A 51 -5.80 -6.64 -17.01
N ALA A 52 -4.52 -6.27 -17.18
CA ALA A 52 -3.79 -5.48 -16.21
C ALA A 52 -4.44 -4.09 -15.97
N LYS A 53 -4.91 -3.42 -17.03
CA LYS A 53 -5.63 -2.14 -16.93
C LYS A 53 -6.97 -2.27 -16.19
N LEU A 54 -7.73 -3.35 -16.41
CA LEU A 54 -9.00 -3.62 -15.73
C LEU A 54 -8.80 -3.91 -14.23
N ILE A 55 -7.76 -4.68 -13.87
CA ILE A 55 -7.42 -4.98 -12.48
C ILE A 55 -6.93 -3.71 -11.76
N ALA A 56 -6.08 -2.92 -12.41
CA ALA A 56 -5.62 -1.63 -11.88
C ALA A 56 -6.78 -0.65 -11.67
N LEU A 57 -7.77 -0.64 -12.58
CA LEU A 57 -8.99 0.17 -12.45
C LEU A 57 -9.83 -0.26 -11.23
N GLU A 58 -10.05 -1.55 -11.03
CA GLU A 58 -10.81 -2.06 -9.87
C GLU A 58 -10.09 -1.75 -8.56
N ALA A 59 -8.77 -1.92 -8.52
CA ALA A 59 -7.95 -1.59 -7.35
C ALA A 59 -8.02 -0.09 -7.00
N ALA A 60 -7.98 0.79 -8.01
CA ALA A 60 -8.07 2.24 -7.83
C ALA A 60 -9.44 2.70 -7.30
N GLN A 61 -10.54 2.00 -7.63
CA GLN A 61 -11.88 2.35 -7.14
C GLN A 61 -12.10 2.05 -5.65
N HIS A 62 -11.34 1.11 -5.07
CA HIS A 62 -11.46 0.72 -3.66
C HIS A 62 -10.36 1.31 -2.77
N GLU A 63 -9.55 2.23 -3.30
CA GLU A 63 -8.54 2.95 -2.53
C GLU A 63 -9.17 4.15 -1.81
N HIS A 64 -9.00 4.22 -0.48
CA HIS A 64 -9.43 5.41 0.27
C HIS A 64 -8.42 6.54 0.08
N HIS A 65 -8.86 7.63 -0.54
CA HIS A 65 -8.01 8.80 -0.73
C HIS A 65 -8.13 9.80 0.42
N SER A 66 -7.01 10.43 0.77
CA SER A 66 -6.99 11.49 1.79
C SER A 66 -7.51 12.81 1.22
N ARG A 67 -7.97 13.70 2.11
CA ARG A 67 -8.33 15.08 1.74
C ARG A 67 -7.21 15.82 0.98
N ALA A 68 -5.96 15.59 1.37
CA ALA A 68 -4.80 16.19 0.71
C ALA A 68 -4.67 15.71 -0.75
N TRP A 69 -4.97 14.44 -1.01
CA TRP A 69 -4.96 13.85 -2.34
C TRP A 69 -5.94 14.56 -3.29
N TYR A 70 -7.18 14.77 -2.85
CA TYR A 70 -8.19 15.46 -3.65
C TYR A 70 -7.82 16.93 -3.94
N ARG A 71 -7.22 17.60 -2.95
CA ARG A 71 -6.76 18.99 -3.09
C ARG A 71 -5.62 19.11 -4.10
N VAL A 72 -4.61 18.26 -3.97
CA VAL A 72 -3.45 18.24 -4.90
C VAL A 72 -3.90 17.89 -6.31
N ASN A 73 -4.82 16.94 -6.48
CA ASN A 73 -5.34 16.56 -7.79
C ASN A 73 -6.18 17.69 -8.43
N ALA A 74 -6.99 18.40 -7.64
CA ALA A 74 -7.74 19.57 -8.10
C ALA A 74 -6.82 20.71 -8.56
N THR A 75 -5.79 21.05 -7.79
CA THR A 75 -4.81 22.07 -8.18
C THR A 75 -4.04 21.67 -9.45
N ARG A 76 -3.67 20.39 -9.59
CA ARG A 76 -3.01 19.86 -10.80
C ARG A 76 -3.93 19.91 -12.02
N GLY A 77 -5.22 19.58 -11.87
CA GLY A 77 -6.20 19.71 -12.95
C GLY A 77 -6.41 21.17 -13.40
N LEU A 78 -6.52 22.11 -12.46
CA LEU A 78 -6.71 23.54 -12.77
C LEU A 78 -5.49 24.18 -13.44
N THR A 79 -4.31 23.67 -13.12
CA THR A 79 -3.06 24.13 -13.72
C THR A 79 -2.67 23.32 -14.94
N GLY A 80 -3.34 22.22 -15.31
CA GLY A 80 -2.88 21.33 -16.38
C GLY A 80 -1.51 20.71 -16.08
N GLY A 81 -1.23 20.42 -14.80
CA GLY A 81 -0.12 19.59 -14.35
C GLY A 81 -0.48 18.10 -14.36
N SER A 82 0.50 17.22 -14.11
CA SER A 82 0.31 15.77 -14.15
C SER A 82 -0.85 15.29 -13.29
N LYS A 83 -1.82 14.63 -13.90
CA LYS A 83 -2.93 14.00 -13.18
C LYS A 83 -2.42 12.79 -12.40
N VAL A 84 -2.99 12.55 -11.21
CA VAL A 84 -2.58 11.43 -10.33
C VAL A 84 -3.16 10.09 -10.82
N GLN A 85 -4.19 10.14 -11.67
CA GLN A 85 -4.81 8.98 -12.29
C GLN A 85 -4.61 9.06 -13.82
N PRO A 86 -4.24 7.95 -14.48
CA PRO A 86 -4.14 7.88 -15.94
C PRO A 86 -5.53 8.04 -16.57
N ALA A 87 -5.59 8.66 -17.75
CA ALA A 87 -6.81 8.72 -18.52
C ALA A 87 -7.14 7.32 -19.05
N LEU A 88 -8.29 6.77 -18.70
CA LEU A 88 -8.67 5.44 -19.15
C LEU A 88 -9.30 5.49 -20.54
N ASP A 89 -8.94 4.54 -21.40
CA ASP A 89 -9.54 4.36 -22.72
C ASP A 89 -11.04 3.99 -22.61
N GLY A 90 -11.86 4.59 -23.45
CA GLY A 90 -13.32 4.43 -23.44
C GLY A 90 -13.76 2.99 -23.70
N HIS A 91 -12.98 2.24 -24.47
CA HIS A 91 -13.22 0.81 -24.74
C HIS A 91 -13.04 -0.06 -23.48
N VAL A 92 -12.04 0.25 -22.66
CA VAL A 92 -11.74 -0.48 -21.41
C VAL A 92 -12.82 -0.22 -20.36
N MET A 93 -13.38 1.00 -20.30
CA MET A 93 -14.53 1.31 -19.44
C MET A 93 -15.79 0.54 -19.85
N GLU A 94 -16.04 0.39 -21.14
CA GLU A 94 -17.19 -0.39 -21.63
C GLU A 94 -17.07 -1.87 -21.25
N LEU A 95 -15.88 -2.46 -21.43
CA LEU A 95 -15.58 -3.84 -21.02
C LEU A 95 -15.72 -4.04 -19.51
N TYR A 96 -15.21 -3.10 -18.71
CA TYR A 96 -15.37 -3.10 -17.25
C TYR A 96 -16.85 -3.19 -16.83
N HIS A 97 -17.73 -2.40 -17.46
CA HIS A 97 -19.15 -2.42 -17.16
C HIS A 97 -19.84 -3.72 -17.61
N LYS A 98 -19.46 -4.29 -18.76
CA LYS A 98 -20.02 -5.56 -19.26
C LYS A 98 -19.65 -6.76 -18.37
N ILE A 99 -18.42 -6.80 -17.87
CA ILE A 99 -17.94 -7.87 -16.96
C ILE A 99 -18.64 -7.74 -15.61
N LYS A 100 -18.76 -6.52 -15.07
CA LYS A 100 -19.45 -6.25 -13.79
C LYS A 100 -20.95 -6.58 -13.83
N ASN A 101 -21.58 -6.46 -15.00
CA ASN A 101 -23.00 -6.77 -15.22
C ASN A 101 -23.25 -8.22 -15.65
N ASN A 102 -22.21 -9.06 -15.75
CA ASN A 102 -22.30 -10.49 -16.02
C ASN A 102 -22.96 -10.83 -17.39
N GLU A 103 -22.65 -10.04 -18.43
CA GLU A 103 -23.31 -10.13 -19.75
C GLU A 103 -22.59 -11.07 -20.76
N LEU A 104 -21.47 -11.70 -20.39
CA LEU A 104 -20.82 -12.74 -21.22
C LEU A 104 -21.21 -14.15 -20.74
N ALA A 105 -21.88 -14.92 -21.60
CA ALA A 105 -22.29 -16.29 -21.28
C ALA A 105 -21.12 -17.30 -21.35
N PRO A 106 -20.94 -18.19 -20.35
CA PRO A 106 -19.91 -19.23 -20.41
C PRO A 106 -20.30 -20.34 -21.40
N ILE A 107 -19.37 -20.69 -22.30
CA ILE A 107 -19.50 -21.76 -23.30
C ILE A 107 -19.17 -23.12 -22.64
N ARG A 108 -20.06 -24.11 -22.77
CA ARG A 108 -19.84 -25.50 -22.32
C ARG A 108 -19.10 -26.30 -23.41
N PRO A 109 -17.90 -26.87 -23.18
CA PRO A 109 -17.31 -27.81 -24.11
C PRO A 109 -17.95 -29.18 -23.92
N GLY A 110 -18.73 -29.61 -24.91
CA GLY A 110 -19.38 -30.91 -24.97
C GLY A 110 -18.46 -32.02 -25.46
N THR A 111 -18.63 -33.21 -24.89
CA THR A 111 -18.81 -34.49 -25.59
C THR A 111 -19.23 -35.50 -24.53
N ASP A 112 -20.49 -35.92 -24.55
CA ASP A 112 -21.01 -36.91 -23.62
C ASP A 112 -20.30 -38.26 -23.82
N LEU A 113 -19.56 -38.70 -22.80
CA LEU A 113 -18.82 -39.96 -22.79
C LEU A 113 -19.73 -41.15 -22.46
N SER A 114 -20.95 -40.92 -21.96
CA SER A 114 -21.86 -41.97 -21.50
C SER A 114 -22.48 -42.81 -22.61
N LYS A 115 -22.19 -42.49 -23.89
CA LYS A 115 -22.79 -43.10 -25.09
C LYS A 115 -24.32 -43.16 -24.95
N ASP A 116 -24.94 -41.99 -24.82
CA ASP A 116 -26.40 -41.83 -24.63
C ASP A 116 -26.93 -42.55 -23.38
N GLY A 117 -26.16 -42.57 -22.29
CA GLY A 117 -26.55 -43.17 -21.01
C GLY A 117 -26.45 -44.70 -20.91
N THR A 118 -25.82 -45.37 -21.88
CA THR A 118 -25.62 -46.83 -21.85
C THR A 118 -24.46 -47.28 -20.97
N LEU A 119 -23.53 -46.37 -20.66
CA LEU A 119 -22.36 -46.64 -19.80
C LEU A 119 -22.38 -45.76 -18.56
N ALA A 120 -21.93 -46.31 -17.43
CA ALA A 120 -21.63 -45.54 -16.24
C ALA A 120 -20.27 -44.86 -16.43
N VAL A 121 -20.21 -43.53 -16.34
CA VAL A 121 -18.98 -42.75 -16.39
C VAL A 121 -18.67 -42.26 -15.00
N VAL A 122 -17.47 -42.54 -14.49
CA VAL A 122 -16.99 -42.04 -13.21
C VAL A 122 -15.79 -41.14 -13.42
N GLU A 123 -15.81 -39.92 -12.90
CA GLU A 123 -14.69 -38.97 -12.96
C GLU A 123 -14.69 -38.01 -11.77
N PHE A 124 -13.57 -37.34 -11.55
CA PHE A 124 -13.52 -36.25 -10.57
C PHE A 124 -14.37 -35.06 -11.00
N VAL A 125 -15.02 -34.39 -10.05
CA VAL A 125 -15.81 -33.17 -10.33
C VAL A 125 -14.91 -32.05 -10.87
N THR A 126 -13.73 -31.89 -10.29
CA THR A 126 -12.70 -30.93 -10.70
C THR A 126 -11.39 -31.65 -11.02
N ALA A 127 -10.57 -31.06 -11.89
CA ALA A 127 -9.23 -31.58 -12.19
C ALA A 127 -8.18 -31.17 -11.16
N SER A 128 -8.46 -30.10 -10.40
CA SER A 128 -7.60 -29.63 -9.32
C SER A 128 -8.39 -29.11 -8.13
N VAL A 129 -7.83 -29.30 -6.94
CA VAL A 129 -8.32 -28.80 -5.64
C VAL A 129 -7.14 -28.18 -4.91
N ALA A 130 -7.38 -27.10 -4.16
CA ALA A 130 -6.38 -26.55 -3.26
C ALA A 130 -6.91 -26.55 -1.82
N VAL A 131 -6.04 -26.84 -0.86
CA VAL A 131 -6.34 -26.95 0.56
C VAL A 131 -5.22 -26.28 1.34
N PHE A 132 -5.56 -25.58 2.43
CA PHE A 132 -4.53 -25.11 3.36
C PHE A 132 -4.05 -26.27 4.22
N GLU A 133 -2.78 -26.27 4.58
CA GLU A 133 -2.18 -27.31 5.41
C GLU A 133 -2.92 -27.48 6.75
N ASN A 134 -3.25 -26.36 7.40
CA ASN A 134 -4.01 -26.34 8.66
C ASN A 134 -5.45 -26.90 8.61
N GLU A 135 -6.03 -27.15 7.44
CA GLU A 135 -7.35 -27.79 7.32
C GLU A 135 -7.29 -29.29 7.64
N LYS A 136 -6.08 -29.89 7.62
CA LYS A 136 -5.75 -31.29 7.99
C LYS A 136 -6.45 -32.36 7.18
N LYS A 137 -7.44 -32.01 6.36
CA LYS A 137 -8.20 -32.92 5.50
C LYS A 137 -8.60 -32.22 4.21
N VAL A 138 -8.38 -32.90 3.10
CA VAL A 138 -8.92 -32.52 1.80
C VAL A 138 -10.01 -33.50 1.39
N ARG A 139 -11.12 -32.97 0.88
CA ARG A 139 -12.24 -33.74 0.36
C ARG A 139 -12.29 -33.64 -1.15
N VAL A 140 -12.02 -34.74 -1.83
CA VAL A 140 -12.07 -34.84 -3.28
C VAL A 140 -13.39 -35.50 -3.70
N GLU A 141 -14.19 -34.82 -4.49
CA GLU A 141 -15.49 -35.30 -4.97
C GLU A 141 -15.36 -36.06 -6.29
N VAL A 142 -16.01 -37.22 -6.34
CA VAL A 142 -16.07 -38.10 -7.51
C VAL A 142 -17.53 -38.27 -7.91
N ASP A 143 -17.83 -37.91 -9.15
CA ASP A 143 -19.16 -38.00 -9.72
C ASP A 143 -19.28 -39.19 -10.66
N ARG A 144 -20.50 -39.73 -10.69
CA ARG A 144 -20.98 -40.76 -11.59
C ARG A 144 -22.16 -40.22 -12.38
N TYR A 145 -22.12 -40.39 -13.70
CA TYR A 145 -23.23 -40.05 -14.60
C TYR A 145 -23.40 -41.11 -15.70
N GLY A 146 -24.55 -41.09 -16.40
CA GLY A 146 -24.90 -42.06 -17.44
C GLY A 146 -25.75 -43.20 -16.88
N LEU A 147 -25.23 -44.44 -16.90
CA LEU A 147 -25.96 -45.59 -16.35
C LEU A 147 -25.87 -45.60 -14.81
N GLU A 148 -26.99 -45.37 -14.13
CA GLU A 148 -27.08 -45.29 -12.66
C GLU A 148 -27.68 -46.54 -11.99
N SER A 149 -28.22 -47.47 -12.78
CA SER A 149 -28.98 -48.63 -12.26
C SER A 149 -28.11 -49.79 -11.78
N ASN A 150 -26.83 -49.84 -12.14
CA ASN A 150 -25.88 -50.87 -11.72
C ASN A 150 -25.04 -50.43 -10.51
N GLN A 151 -24.47 -51.38 -9.78
CA GLN A 151 -23.40 -51.09 -8.81
C GLN A 151 -22.08 -50.92 -9.56
N VAL A 152 -21.28 -49.91 -9.20
CA VAL A 152 -19.98 -49.61 -9.81
C VAL A 152 -18.90 -49.52 -8.74
N GLN A 153 -17.74 -50.12 -9.01
CA GLN A 153 -16.58 -50.07 -8.11
C GLN A 153 -15.39 -49.43 -8.82
N VAL A 154 -14.81 -48.40 -8.20
CA VAL A 154 -13.63 -47.67 -8.70
C VAL A 154 -12.59 -47.62 -7.61
N LYS A 155 -11.35 -47.97 -7.93
CA LYS A 155 -10.23 -47.83 -7.00
C LYS A 155 -9.61 -46.45 -7.11
N TYR A 156 -9.15 -45.94 -5.98
CA TYR A 156 -8.33 -44.73 -5.95
C TYR A 156 -7.01 -45.00 -5.21
N GLU A 157 -5.98 -44.30 -5.64
CA GLU A 157 -4.68 -44.27 -4.97
C GLU A 157 -4.09 -42.85 -5.08
N THR A 158 -3.43 -42.41 -4.01
CA THR A 158 -2.59 -41.20 -4.03
C THR A 158 -1.25 -41.51 -4.68
N VAL A 159 -0.70 -40.52 -5.37
CA VAL A 159 0.60 -40.56 -6.04
C VAL A 159 1.33 -39.27 -5.69
N ASP A 160 2.57 -39.40 -5.23
CA ASP A 160 3.42 -38.28 -4.86
C ASP A 160 3.70 -37.37 -6.05
N GLY A 161 3.82 -36.07 -5.79
CA GLY A 161 4.19 -35.04 -6.75
C GLY A 161 5.44 -34.32 -6.27
N THR A 162 5.29 -33.05 -5.89
CA THR A 162 6.30 -32.37 -5.05
C THR A 162 6.08 -32.67 -3.57
N ALA A 163 4.82 -32.85 -3.16
CA ALA A 163 4.46 -33.35 -1.83
C ALA A 163 4.69 -34.87 -1.76
N GLU A 164 5.33 -35.31 -0.68
CA GLU A 164 5.71 -36.67 -0.33
C GLU A 164 4.75 -37.30 0.72
N ALA A 165 4.37 -38.56 0.47
CA ALA A 165 3.57 -39.31 1.43
C ALA A 165 4.28 -39.49 2.80
N ASN A 166 3.52 -39.26 3.87
CA ASN A 166 3.92 -39.25 5.28
C ASN A 166 4.79 -38.06 5.71
N SER A 167 5.17 -37.18 4.79
CA SER A 167 5.69 -35.84 5.11
C SER A 167 4.51 -34.86 5.15
N ASP A 168 3.82 -34.70 4.01
CA ASP A 168 2.87 -33.59 3.82
C ASP A 168 1.42 -34.09 3.74
N TYR A 169 1.23 -35.38 3.46
CA TYR A 169 -0.09 -36.01 3.49
C TYR A 169 -0.02 -37.50 3.83
N VAL A 170 -1.12 -38.06 4.35
CA VAL A 170 -1.24 -39.49 4.64
C VAL A 170 -1.66 -40.24 3.37
N PRO A 171 -0.87 -41.23 2.89
CA PRO A 171 -1.18 -41.95 1.66
C PRO A 171 -2.52 -42.68 1.76
N ALA A 172 -3.40 -42.44 0.79
CA ALA A 172 -4.75 -42.98 0.79
C ALA A 172 -4.95 -43.94 -0.40
N LYS A 173 -5.43 -45.15 -0.10
CA LYS A 173 -5.79 -46.15 -1.10
C LYS A 173 -7.06 -46.86 -0.69
N GLY A 174 -8.02 -46.96 -1.62
CA GLY A 174 -9.31 -47.57 -1.33
C GLY A 174 -10.12 -47.90 -2.58
N THR A 175 -11.33 -48.41 -2.33
CA THR A 175 -12.32 -48.69 -3.37
C THR A 175 -13.59 -47.91 -3.05
N LEU A 176 -13.99 -47.04 -3.98
CA LEU A 176 -15.30 -46.38 -3.98
C LEU A 176 -16.33 -47.32 -4.58
N VAL A 177 -17.39 -47.60 -3.81
CA VAL A 177 -18.55 -48.38 -4.26
C VAL A 177 -19.73 -47.44 -4.42
N PHE A 178 -20.22 -47.30 -5.64
CA PHE A 178 -21.46 -46.59 -5.96
C PHE A 178 -22.59 -47.62 -6.05
N GLU A 179 -23.54 -47.53 -5.13
CA GLU A 179 -24.78 -48.30 -5.19
C GLU A 179 -25.68 -47.81 -6.33
N ALA A 180 -26.72 -48.58 -6.66
CA ALA A 180 -27.69 -48.18 -7.68
C ALA A 180 -28.38 -46.87 -7.27
N GLY A 181 -28.31 -45.85 -8.13
CA GLY A 181 -28.85 -44.51 -7.92
C GLY A 181 -27.93 -43.54 -7.15
N GLU A 182 -26.74 -43.95 -6.72
CA GLU A 182 -25.76 -43.02 -6.14
C GLU A 182 -24.94 -42.33 -7.25
N THR A 183 -24.94 -40.99 -7.23
CA THR A 183 -24.28 -40.17 -8.25
C THR A 183 -23.00 -39.48 -7.79
N SER A 184 -22.76 -39.34 -6.48
CA SER A 184 -21.54 -38.71 -5.96
C SER A 184 -20.99 -39.43 -4.73
N LYS A 185 -19.66 -39.41 -4.59
CA LYS A 185 -18.92 -39.91 -3.42
C LYS A 185 -17.74 -38.99 -3.13
N TYR A 186 -17.26 -39.06 -1.90
CA TYR A 186 -16.11 -38.28 -1.43
C TYR A 186 -14.96 -39.19 -1.08
N ILE A 187 -13.75 -38.74 -1.39
CA ILE A 187 -12.48 -39.28 -0.90
C ILE A 187 -11.93 -38.25 0.07
N ASP A 188 -11.88 -38.61 1.35
CA ASP A 188 -11.23 -37.79 2.37
C ASP A 188 -9.77 -38.26 2.51
N ILE A 189 -8.83 -37.33 2.35
CA ILE A 189 -7.37 -37.56 2.49
C ILE A 189 -6.89 -36.65 3.61
N GLU A 190 -6.07 -37.19 4.51
CA GLU A 190 -5.52 -36.43 5.64
C GLU A 190 -4.26 -35.70 5.17
N ILE A 191 -4.21 -34.39 5.46
CA ILE A 191 -3.06 -33.50 5.24
C ILE A 191 -2.31 -33.42 6.57
N ILE A 192 -0.99 -33.56 6.51
CA ILE A 192 -0.12 -33.39 7.67
C ILE A 192 0.17 -31.90 7.77
N ASP A 193 0.12 -31.39 9.00
CA ASP A 193 0.22 -29.97 9.33
C ASP A 193 1.40 -29.82 10.27
N ASP A 194 2.42 -29.09 9.84
CA ASP A 194 3.58 -28.77 10.66
C ASP A 194 3.73 -27.26 10.94
N TYR A 195 4.96 -26.79 11.11
CA TYR A 195 5.25 -25.38 11.41
C TYR A 195 6.42 -24.86 10.57
N GLU A 196 7.01 -25.68 9.70
CA GLU A 196 8.18 -25.31 8.91
C GLU A 196 7.72 -24.71 7.59
N TRP A 197 8.36 -23.60 7.19
CA TRP A 197 7.97 -22.97 5.95
C TRP A 197 8.41 -23.80 4.73
N GLU A 198 7.43 -24.27 3.97
CA GLU A 198 7.58 -24.95 2.69
C GLU A 198 6.90 -24.16 1.54
N PRO A 199 7.36 -24.31 0.29
CA PRO A 199 6.63 -23.77 -0.86
C PRO A 199 5.30 -24.52 -1.08
N ASP A 200 4.37 -23.95 -1.86
CA ASP A 200 3.15 -24.68 -2.24
C ASP A 200 3.50 -25.98 -2.97
N GLU A 201 2.95 -27.09 -2.48
CA GLU A 201 3.28 -28.43 -2.98
C GLU A 201 2.07 -29.13 -3.58
N THR A 202 2.31 -30.11 -4.45
CA THR A 202 1.22 -30.86 -5.10
C THR A 202 1.42 -32.37 -5.01
N PHE A 203 0.31 -33.08 -4.85
CA PHE A 203 0.21 -34.53 -5.02
C PHE A 203 -1.01 -34.87 -5.90
N PHE A 204 -1.11 -36.12 -6.33
CA PHE A 204 -2.15 -36.53 -7.27
C PHE A 204 -3.02 -37.65 -6.70
N VAL A 205 -4.32 -37.60 -7.01
CA VAL A 205 -5.27 -38.70 -6.72
C VAL A 205 -5.69 -39.30 -8.04
N LYS A 206 -5.49 -40.61 -8.21
CA LYS A 206 -5.75 -41.31 -9.46
C LYS A 206 -6.86 -42.34 -9.31
N LEU A 207 -7.81 -42.33 -10.24
CA LEU A 207 -8.84 -43.36 -10.35
C LEU A 207 -8.39 -44.50 -11.27
N THR A 208 -8.69 -45.73 -10.86
CA THR A 208 -8.45 -46.95 -11.64
C THR A 208 -9.67 -47.88 -11.58
N LEU A 209 -9.87 -48.65 -12.64
CA LEU A 209 -11.02 -49.55 -12.78
C LEU A 209 -10.54 -51.00 -12.82
N ASP A 210 -11.15 -51.87 -12.00
CA ASP A 210 -10.84 -53.31 -12.02
C ASP A 210 -11.57 -54.07 -13.13
N THR A 211 -12.82 -53.71 -13.42
CA THR A 211 -13.68 -54.39 -14.41
C THR A 211 -14.34 -53.40 -15.35
N LYS A 212 -14.16 -53.58 -16.67
CA LYS A 212 -14.69 -52.68 -17.72
C LYS A 212 -16.12 -53.00 -18.16
N GLU A 213 -16.86 -53.82 -17.42
CA GLU A 213 -18.23 -54.15 -17.79
C GLU A 213 -19.15 -52.95 -17.49
N ASN A 214 -19.65 -52.32 -18.55
CA ASN A 214 -20.60 -51.18 -18.52
C ASN A 214 -20.15 -49.93 -17.74
N THR A 215 -18.85 -49.83 -17.42
CA THR A 215 -18.26 -48.70 -16.68
C THR A 215 -17.01 -48.20 -17.39
N ILE A 216 -16.87 -46.87 -17.51
CA ILE A 216 -15.69 -46.20 -18.01
C ILE A 216 -15.27 -45.07 -17.06
N ILE A 217 -13.98 -44.74 -17.05
CA ILE A 217 -13.50 -43.54 -16.37
C ILE A 217 -13.64 -42.37 -17.36
N GLY A 218 -14.12 -41.23 -16.87
CA GLY A 218 -14.26 -40.01 -17.67
C GLY A 218 -12.91 -39.35 -17.96
N ARG A 219 -12.95 -38.07 -18.39
CA ARG A 219 -11.74 -37.33 -18.77
C ARG A 219 -10.89 -36.96 -17.56
N LYS A 220 -11.54 -36.67 -16.44
CA LYS A 220 -10.85 -36.31 -15.19
C LYS A 220 -10.54 -37.59 -14.40
N THR A 221 -9.53 -38.33 -14.87
CA THR A 221 -9.05 -39.56 -14.24
C THR A 221 -8.08 -39.30 -13.08
N ILE A 222 -7.42 -38.14 -13.12
CA ILE A 222 -6.45 -37.70 -12.10
C ILE A 222 -6.93 -36.34 -11.59
N CYS A 223 -6.92 -36.16 -10.27
CA CYS A 223 -7.11 -34.88 -9.61
C CYS A 223 -5.77 -34.45 -9.00
N GLU A 224 -5.33 -33.24 -9.30
CA GLU A 224 -4.20 -32.60 -8.63
C GLU A 224 -4.69 -31.95 -7.33
N VAL A 225 -4.00 -32.19 -6.23
CA VAL A 225 -4.27 -31.54 -4.95
C VAL A 225 -3.07 -30.67 -4.61
N THR A 226 -3.31 -29.37 -4.47
CA THR A 226 -2.30 -28.40 -4.03
C THR A 226 -2.46 -28.16 -2.53
N ILE A 227 -1.41 -28.41 -1.77
CA ILE A 227 -1.28 -28.03 -0.37
C ILE A 227 -0.69 -26.62 -0.37
N ILE A 228 -1.49 -25.67 0.12
CA ILE A 228 -1.08 -24.28 0.29
C ILE A 228 -0.51 -24.16 1.70
N ASN A 229 0.76 -23.80 1.80
CA ASN A 229 1.39 -23.55 3.08
C ASN A 229 0.78 -22.31 3.74
N ASP A 230 0.44 -22.39 5.03
CA ASP A 230 -0.05 -21.28 5.84
C ASP A 230 0.92 -20.77 6.91
N ASP A 231 2.12 -21.34 7.01
CA ASP A 231 3.18 -20.87 7.89
C ASP A 231 3.83 -19.59 7.39
N ASP A 232 4.01 -18.62 8.29
CA ASP A 232 4.78 -17.40 8.01
C ASP A 232 6.05 -17.36 8.85
N PRO A 233 7.23 -17.61 8.24
CA PRO A 233 8.50 -17.53 8.96
C PRO A 233 8.83 -16.10 9.40
N GLY A 234 8.13 -15.09 8.87
CA GLY A 234 8.26 -13.70 9.26
C GLY A 234 9.50 -13.01 8.70
N LYS A 235 9.77 -11.83 9.24
CA LYS A 235 10.87 -10.96 8.83
C LYS A 235 11.73 -10.58 10.02
N LEU A 236 13.04 -10.56 9.81
CA LEU A 236 14.02 -10.21 10.83
C LEU A 236 14.51 -8.78 10.62
N GLU A 237 14.42 -7.96 11.67
CA GLU A 237 14.88 -6.57 11.66
C GLU A 237 15.41 -6.13 13.02
N PHE A 238 16.33 -5.16 13.02
CA PHE A 238 16.78 -4.55 14.26
C PHE A 238 15.64 -3.78 14.94
N ALA A 239 15.56 -3.85 16.27
CA ALA A 239 14.55 -3.12 17.04
C ALA A 239 14.69 -1.59 16.92
N LYS A 240 15.91 -1.10 16.65
CA LYS A 240 16.27 0.32 16.52
C LYS A 240 17.28 0.50 15.40
N ASN A 241 17.26 1.67 14.74
CA ASN A 241 18.24 2.03 13.70
C ASN A 241 19.57 2.51 14.28
N THR A 242 19.54 3.01 15.51
CA THR A 242 20.69 3.65 16.16
C THR A 242 20.68 3.32 17.64
N TYR A 243 21.86 2.97 18.15
CA TYR A 243 22.15 2.80 19.56
C TYR A 243 23.17 3.87 19.98
N LEU A 244 22.94 4.46 21.14
CA LEU A 244 23.84 5.43 21.73
C LEU A 244 24.30 4.86 23.06
N VAL A 245 25.59 4.55 23.17
CA VAL A 245 26.17 3.89 24.33
C VAL A 245 27.43 4.61 24.77
N LYS A 246 27.70 4.61 26.07
CA LYS A 246 28.95 5.13 26.64
C LYS A 246 30.07 4.10 26.45
N GLU A 247 31.31 4.56 26.34
CA GLU A 247 32.49 3.67 26.39
C GLU A 247 32.50 2.82 27.68
N SER A 248 32.08 3.42 28.80
CA SER A 248 32.02 2.78 30.12
C SER A 248 30.96 1.66 30.28
N ILE A 249 30.19 1.31 29.23
CA ILE A 249 29.06 0.37 29.34
C ILE A 249 29.50 -1.10 29.40
N GLY A 250 30.71 -1.40 28.93
CA GLY A 250 31.26 -2.77 28.84
C GLY A 250 30.75 -3.57 27.65
N SER A 251 29.42 -3.76 27.53
CA SER A 251 28.81 -4.43 26.37
C SER A 251 27.53 -3.74 25.93
N VAL A 252 27.34 -3.58 24.62
CA VAL A 252 26.06 -3.14 24.04
C VAL A 252 25.21 -4.35 23.66
N ILE A 253 23.93 -4.30 24.01
CA ILE A 253 22.93 -5.31 23.66
C ILE A 253 22.07 -4.76 22.52
N ILE A 254 22.21 -5.37 21.34
CA ILE A 254 21.41 -5.05 20.15
C ILE A 254 20.30 -6.08 20.00
N THR A 255 19.06 -5.65 20.06
CA THR A 255 17.90 -6.53 19.88
C THR A 255 17.51 -6.62 18.40
N VAL A 256 17.30 -7.85 17.93
CA VAL A 256 16.76 -8.21 16.62
C VAL A 256 15.37 -8.81 16.85
N ASN A 257 14.37 -8.23 16.19
CA ASN A 257 12.97 -8.62 16.26
C ASN A 257 12.59 -9.47 15.05
N ARG A 258 11.75 -10.47 15.27
CA ARG A 258 11.03 -11.25 14.27
C ARG A 258 9.60 -10.73 14.20
N VAL A 259 9.24 -10.12 13.07
CA VAL A 259 7.96 -9.45 12.81
C VAL A 259 7.22 -10.11 11.67
N ASP A 260 5.92 -9.87 11.56
CA ASP A 260 5.05 -10.40 10.50
C ASP A 260 4.93 -11.95 10.43
N GLY A 261 5.56 -12.71 11.33
CA GLY A 261 5.47 -14.18 11.37
C GLY A 261 6.37 -14.74 12.46
N SER A 262 6.11 -15.96 12.93
CA SER A 262 6.94 -16.63 13.94
C SER A 262 6.98 -18.16 13.79
N ASP A 263 6.59 -18.67 12.63
CA ASP A 263 6.43 -20.10 12.40
C ASP A 263 7.75 -20.72 11.93
N GLY A 264 8.05 -21.92 12.40
CA GLY A 264 9.30 -22.60 12.06
C GLY A 264 10.58 -21.96 12.58
N LYS A 265 11.68 -22.63 12.28
CA LYS A 265 13.03 -22.22 12.68
C LYS A 265 13.66 -21.30 11.63
N VAL A 266 14.06 -20.09 12.05
CA VAL A 266 14.68 -19.11 11.14
C VAL A 266 16.05 -18.71 11.62
N GLU A 267 17.01 -18.67 10.69
CA GLU A 267 18.38 -18.28 10.95
C GLU A 267 18.71 -17.00 10.17
N VAL A 268 19.53 -16.12 10.76
CA VAL A 268 20.03 -14.92 10.09
C VAL A 268 21.47 -14.66 10.49
N LYS A 269 22.31 -14.32 9.52
CA LYS A 269 23.70 -13.94 9.77
C LYS A 269 23.77 -12.47 10.17
N TRP A 270 24.64 -12.13 11.11
CA TRP A 270 24.99 -10.75 11.42
C TRP A 270 26.49 -10.52 11.32
N THR A 271 26.87 -9.30 10.98
CA THR A 271 28.27 -8.87 10.82
C THR A 271 28.43 -7.44 11.28
N THR A 272 29.55 -7.12 11.93
CA THR A 272 29.95 -5.75 12.26
C THR A 272 30.85 -5.16 11.19
N LYS A 273 30.77 -3.85 10.99
CA LYS A 273 31.57 -3.10 10.04
C LYS A 273 32.02 -1.78 10.63
N ASP A 274 33.32 -1.52 10.52
CA ASP A 274 33.95 -0.27 10.96
C ASP A 274 33.46 0.93 10.14
N ILE A 275 33.22 2.06 10.81
CA ILE A 275 33.00 3.36 10.18
C ILE A 275 34.05 4.36 10.69
N GLU A 276 33.87 4.81 11.94
CA GLU A 276 34.81 5.67 12.67
C GLU A 276 35.47 4.86 13.78
N ALA A 277 34.67 4.08 14.52
CA ALA A 277 35.16 3.10 15.47
C ALA A 277 35.75 1.89 14.73
N VAL A 278 36.88 1.40 15.22
CA VAL A 278 37.72 0.35 14.68
C VAL A 278 37.64 -0.90 15.55
N ASN A 279 37.38 -2.05 14.91
CA ASN A 279 37.39 -3.34 15.58
C ASN A 279 38.75 -3.65 16.24
N GLY A 280 38.72 -3.96 17.54
CA GLY A 280 39.87 -4.29 18.37
C GLY A 280 40.49 -3.10 19.09
N SER A 281 40.12 -1.87 18.72
CA SER A 281 40.47 -0.63 19.43
C SER A 281 39.29 -0.22 20.32
N ASP A 282 38.13 0.03 19.71
CA ASP A 282 37.03 0.75 20.39
C ASP A 282 35.85 -0.21 20.67
N TYR A 283 35.77 -1.30 19.91
CA TYR A 283 34.81 -2.38 20.14
C TYR A 283 35.36 -3.73 19.67
N ILE A 284 34.83 -4.83 20.19
CA ILE A 284 35.16 -6.18 19.72
C ILE A 284 34.12 -6.61 18.70
N GLY A 285 34.43 -6.38 17.42
CA GLY A 285 33.60 -6.76 16.29
C GLY A 285 33.55 -8.29 16.06
N GLY A 286 32.59 -8.71 15.25
CA GLY A 286 32.38 -10.13 14.99
C GLY A 286 31.38 -10.41 13.88
N GLU A 287 31.25 -11.70 13.59
CA GLU A 287 30.18 -12.26 12.80
C GLU A 287 29.55 -13.43 13.56
N GLY A 288 28.26 -13.65 13.37
CA GLY A 288 27.56 -14.73 14.04
C GLY A 288 26.26 -15.09 13.34
N LEU A 289 25.69 -16.20 13.79
CA LEU A 289 24.40 -16.71 13.33
C LEU A 289 23.40 -16.58 14.47
N LEU A 290 22.32 -15.83 14.24
CA LEU A 290 21.17 -15.81 15.14
C LEU A 290 20.18 -16.88 14.68
N ILE A 291 19.81 -17.78 15.58
CA ILE A 291 18.84 -18.83 15.35
C ILE A 291 17.60 -18.51 16.18
N PHE A 292 16.45 -18.30 15.55
CA PHE A 292 15.15 -18.15 16.17
C PHE A 292 14.40 -19.47 16.08
N GLU A 293 14.03 -20.03 17.24
CA GLU A 293 13.17 -21.20 17.31
C GLU A 293 11.71 -20.81 17.00
N HIS A 294 10.86 -21.82 16.78
CA HIS A 294 9.42 -21.62 16.58
C HIS A 294 8.82 -20.78 17.73
N GLY A 295 8.09 -19.72 17.36
CA GLY A 295 7.46 -18.78 18.31
C GLY A 295 8.40 -17.75 18.95
N GLU A 296 9.72 -17.83 18.74
CA GLU A 296 10.67 -16.83 19.26
C GLU A 296 10.59 -15.52 18.45
N ARG A 297 10.37 -14.40 19.16
CA ARG A 297 10.15 -13.09 18.54
C ARG A 297 11.30 -12.09 18.66
N GLU A 298 12.25 -12.35 19.55
CA GLU A 298 13.38 -11.45 19.76
C GLU A 298 14.64 -12.23 20.15
N LYS A 299 15.80 -11.79 19.65
CA LYS A 299 17.11 -12.22 20.12
C LYS A 299 18.05 -11.04 20.24
N ASN A 300 19.05 -11.21 21.09
CA ASN A 300 20.02 -10.17 21.39
C ASN A 300 21.41 -10.55 20.85
N ILE A 301 22.07 -9.59 20.23
CA ILE A 301 23.50 -9.63 19.90
C ILE A 301 24.22 -8.82 20.97
N GLU A 302 25.23 -9.40 21.60
CA GLU A 302 26.08 -8.72 22.57
C GLU A 302 27.42 -8.39 21.91
N ILE A 303 27.77 -7.09 21.89
CA ILE A 303 29.04 -6.61 21.36
C ILE A 303 29.80 -5.91 22.50
N PRO A 304 30.98 -6.41 22.91
CA PRO A 304 31.82 -5.74 23.89
C PRO A 304 32.34 -4.41 23.36
N ILE A 305 32.27 -3.38 24.19
CA ILE A 305 32.84 -2.04 23.95
C ILE A 305 34.11 -1.92 24.80
N ILE A 306 35.18 -1.39 24.20
CA ILE A 306 36.45 -1.19 24.89
C ILE A 306 36.46 0.23 25.44
N ASP A 307 36.90 0.36 26.69
CA ASP A 307 37.11 1.63 27.39
C ASP A 307 38.62 1.81 27.53
N ASP A 308 39.20 2.60 26.65
CA ASP A 308 40.54 3.13 26.80
C ASP A 308 40.44 4.57 27.33
N GLN A 309 41.17 4.87 28.40
CA GLN A 309 41.01 6.11 29.18
C GLN A 309 41.58 7.35 28.46
N GLU A 310 41.53 7.38 27.13
CA GLU A 310 41.96 8.47 26.28
C GLU A 310 40.74 9.27 25.81
N TYR A 311 40.89 10.59 25.72
CA TYR A 311 39.80 11.43 25.22
C TYR A 311 39.68 11.25 23.71
N GLU A 312 38.56 10.70 23.28
CA GLU A 312 38.22 10.47 21.88
C GLU A 312 36.96 11.22 21.47
N LYS A 313 36.74 11.35 20.16
CA LYS A 313 35.49 11.93 19.65
C LYS A 313 34.38 10.88 19.70
N ASP A 314 33.14 11.30 19.51
CA ASP A 314 32.06 10.35 19.26
C ASP A 314 32.40 9.53 18.00
N GLU A 315 32.36 8.21 18.12
CA GLU A 315 32.70 7.27 17.06
C GLU A 315 31.57 6.28 16.83
N SER A 316 31.53 5.70 15.64
CA SER A 316 30.43 4.85 15.22
C SER A 316 30.88 3.61 14.45
N PHE A 317 30.13 2.53 14.60
CA PHE A 317 30.25 1.30 13.80
C PHE A 317 28.86 0.80 13.38
N GLU A 318 28.79 0.02 12.31
CA GLU A 318 27.55 -0.53 11.75
C GLU A 318 27.43 -2.03 12.03
N ILE A 319 26.21 -2.50 12.21
CA ILE A 319 25.85 -3.92 12.25
C ILE A 319 24.81 -4.18 11.16
N GLU A 320 25.05 -5.20 10.35
CA GLU A 320 24.17 -5.60 9.23
C GLU A 320 23.68 -7.04 9.42
N LEU A 321 22.41 -7.27 9.10
CA LEU A 321 21.81 -8.60 8.93
C LEU A 321 21.91 -9.02 7.46
N SER A 322 22.35 -10.25 7.22
CA SER A 322 22.42 -10.87 5.89
C SER A 322 21.89 -12.30 5.90
N ASP A 323 21.57 -12.80 4.70
CA ASP A 323 21.26 -14.21 4.44
C ASP A 323 20.26 -14.85 5.42
N PRO A 324 18.99 -14.37 5.46
CA PRO A 324 17.96 -15.05 6.23
C PRO A 324 17.66 -16.44 5.64
N SER A 325 17.12 -17.36 6.46
CA SER A 325 16.61 -18.66 6.00
C SER A 325 15.61 -18.52 4.83
N PRO A 326 15.48 -19.54 3.96
CA PRO A 326 14.44 -19.59 2.92
C PRO A 326 13.05 -19.30 3.50
N GLY A 327 12.22 -18.56 2.76
CA GLY A 327 10.90 -18.10 3.22
C GLY A 327 10.94 -16.86 4.10
N ALA A 328 11.94 -16.72 4.98
CA ALA A 328 12.07 -15.56 5.86
C ALA A 328 12.64 -14.32 5.13
N GLY A 329 12.13 -13.14 5.50
CA GLY A 329 12.57 -11.88 4.92
C GLY A 329 13.49 -11.07 5.85
N LEU A 330 14.22 -10.11 5.28
CA LEU A 330 14.76 -8.99 6.08
C LEU A 330 13.71 -7.88 6.13
N GLY A 331 13.45 -7.35 7.32
CA GLY A 331 12.50 -6.27 7.52
C GLY A 331 13.04 -4.91 7.08
N ARG A 332 12.41 -3.84 7.56
CA ARG A 332 12.77 -2.46 7.17
C ARG A 332 14.15 -2.07 7.68
N LEU A 333 14.54 -2.61 8.84
CA LEU A 333 15.76 -2.26 9.56
C LEU A 333 16.80 -3.38 9.47
N LYS A 334 17.41 -3.52 8.30
CA LYS A 334 18.49 -4.51 8.05
C LYS A 334 19.87 -4.08 8.55
N LYS A 335 20.04 -2.81 8.90
CA LYS A 335 21.27 -2.19 9.38
C LYS A 335 20.96 -1.35 10.61
N THR A 336 21.85 -1.37 11.58
CA THR A 336 21.83 -0.46 12.73
C THR A 336 23.22 0.12 12.95
N VAL A 337 23.27 1.36 13.41
CA VAL A 337 24.51 2.04 13.78
C VAL A 337 24.61 2.12 15.30
N VAL A 338 25.78 1.81 15.85
CA VAL A 338 26.09 2.03 17.26
C VAL A 338 27.05 3.21 17.32
N THR A 339 26.69 4.22 18.10
CA THR A 339 27.55 5.38 18.38
C THR A 339 28.04 5.26 19.82
N ILE A 340 29.34 5.17 19.96
CA ILE A 340 30.06 5.20 21.23
C ILE A 340 30.27 6.67 21.58
N ILE A 341 29.85 7.04 22.78
CA ILE A 341 29.96 8.39 23.29
C ILE A 341 31.01 8.38 24.36
N ASN A 342 31.95 9.29 24.22
CA ASN A 342 32.90 9.56 25.27
C ASN A 342 32.15 10.17 26.47
N ASP A 343 32.42 9.68 27.67
CA ASP A 343 31.78 10.15 28.90
C ASP A 343 32.56 11.28 29.61
N ASP A 344 33.68 11.70 29.04
CA ASP A 344 34.48 12.88 29.42
C ASP A 344 34.01 14.22 28.80
N ASP A 345 32.71 14.48 28.65
CA ASP A 345 32.16 15.83 28.93
C ASP A 345 30.62 15.86 28.92
N TYR A 346 30.05 16.59 29.89
CA TYR A 346 28.63 16.59 30.24
C TYR A 346 27.75 17.45 29.29
N THR A 347 28.21 17.77 28.08
CA THR A 347 27.59 18.81 27.23
C THR A 347 27.01 18.32 25.90
N GLY A 348 27.22 17.06 25.48
CA GLY A 348 26.78 16.55 24.16
C GLY A 348 25.32 16.04 24.07
N VAL A 349 24.63 15.87 25.20
CA VAL A 349 23.30 15.22 25.25
C VAL A 349 22.19 16.06 24.61
N LEU A 350 22.35 17.40 24.56
CA LEU A 350 21.34 18.29 23.98
C LEU A 350 21.35 18.31 22.45
N ASP A 351 22.53 18.13 21.83
CA ASP A 351 22.69 18.21 20.37
C ASP A 351 22.29 16.88 19.67
N ARG A 352 22.49 15.74 20.32
CA ARG A 352 22.11 14.42 19.77
C ARG A 352 20.59 14.20 19.70
N VAL A 353 19.82 14.83 20.60
CA VAL A 353 18.35 14.79 20.55
C VAL A 353 17.80 15.55 19.33
N VAL A 354 18.51 16.58 18.87
CA VAL A 354 18.12 17.39 17.68
C VAL A 354 18.48 16.68 16.38
N ALA A 355 19.59 15.93 16.34
CA ALA A 355 20.03 15.20 15.14
C ALA A 355 19.13 13.99 14.82
N ILE A 356 18.70 13.23 15.83
CA ILE A 356 17.85 12.03 15.65
C ILE A 356 16.44 12.40 15.14
N THR A 357 15.95 13.60 15.46
CA THR A 357 14.68 14.13 14.92
C THR A 357 14.74 14.51 13.44
N HIS A 358 15.93 14.76 12.88
CA HIS A 358 16.05 15.24 11.50
C HIS A 358 16.09 14.10 10.45
N ILE A 359 16.50 12.88 10.83
CA ILE A 359 16.77 11.79 9.87
C ILE A 359 15.52 10.98 9.49
N ASN A 360 14.48 10.96 10.31
CA ASN A 360 13.24 10.23 10.02
C ASN A 360 12.20 11.00 9.17
N ILE A 361 12.47 12.26 8.83
CA ILE A 361 11.55 13.11 8.06
C ILE A 361 11.80 13.00 6.54
N ASP A 362 12.96 12.53 6.10
CA ASP A 362 13.31 12.49 4.67
C ASP A 362 12.64 11.36 3.88
N ARG A 363 12.03 10.37 4.55
CA ARG A 363 11.32 9.26 3.86
C ARG A 363 9.83 9.56 3.56
N LEU A 364 9.36 10.78 3.78
CA LEU A 364 7.95 11.20 3.59
C LEU A 364 7.75 12.42 2.68
N ARG A 365 8.74 12.78 1.85
CA ARG A 365 8.65 14.00 1.02
C ARG A 365 7.95 13.77 -0.32
N ILE A 366 6.74 14.34 -0.44
CA ILE A 366 6.05 14.60 -1.70
C ILE A 366 6.63 15.88 -2.31
N GLY A 367 7.49 15.78 -3.33
CA GLY A 367 8.00 16.94 -4.07
C GLY A 367 9.20 16.62 -4.96
N ASN A 368 9.30 17.29 -6.12
CA ASN A 368 10.42 17.10 -7.06
C ASN A 368 11.75 17.51 -6.43
N SER A 369 12.74 16.62 -6.50
CA SER A 369 14.03 16.73 -5.81
C SER A 369 15.04 17.68 -6.47
N SER A 370 14.78 18.17 -7.69
CA SER A 370 15.67 19.07 -8.43
C SER A 370 14.93 20.25 -9.07
N TYR A 371 15.60 21.42 -9.12
CA TYR A 371 15.14 22.58 -9.88
C TYR A 371 14.90 22.25 -11.36
N ALA A 372 15.75 21.40 -11.94
CA ALA A 372 15.60 20.97 -13.32
C ALA A 372 14.27 20.22 -13.55
N ASP A 373 13.86 19.40 -12.57
CA ASP A 373 12.60 18.64 -12.63
C ASP A 373 11.38 19.55 -12.39
N GLN A 374 11.52 20.62 -11.62
CA GLN A 374 10.44 21.62 -11.47
C GLN A 374 10.19 22.39 -12.75
N PHE A 375 11.25 22.87 -13.43
CA PHE A 375 11.11 23.56 -14.71
C PHE A 375 10.64 22.63 -15.83
N ARG A 376 11.14 21.39 -15.87
CA ARG A 376 10.70 20.38 -16.85
C ARG A 376 9.20 20.09 -16.70
N ASN A 377 8.70 19.94 -15.48
CA ASN A 377 7.29 19.70 -15.22
C ASN A 377 6.41 20.95 -15.42
N ALA A 378 6.96 22.15 -15.19
CA ALA A 378 6.25 23.41 -15.42
C ALA A 378 6.06 23.73 -16.91
N LEU A 379 7.04 23.39 -17.75
CA LEU A 379 7.04 23.66 -19.19
C LEU A 379 6.34 22.58 -20.03
N ASN A 380 6.10 21.41 -19.47
CA ASN A 380 5.41 20.32 -20.15
C ASN A 380 3.91 20.27 -19.80
N VAL A 381 3.06 20.06 -20.81
CA VAL A 381 1.63 19.80 -20.64
C VAL A 381 1.48 18.47 -19.90
N ASN A 382 0.61 18.44 -18.88
CA ASN A 382 0.40 17.26 -18.02
C ASN A 382 1.71 16.73 -17.37
N GLY A 383 2.73 17.60 -17.20
CA GLY A 383 4.06 17.27 -16.67
C GLY A 383 4.84 16.22 -17.48
N GLY A 384 4.57 16.11 -18.78
CA GLY A 384 5.32 15.26 -19.71
C GLY A 384 4.55 14.04 -20.21
N ASP A 385 3.36 13.77 -19.67
CA ASP A 385 2.46 12.72 -20.17
C ASP A 385 1.58 13.27 -21.31
N VAL A 386 2.15 13.26 -22.51
CA VAL A 386 1.54 13.75 -23.75
C VAL A 386 0.44 12.81 -24.23
N GLU A 387 0.55 11.51 -23.98
CA GLU A 387 -0.37 10.49 -24.49
C GLU A 387 -1.76 10.57 -23.83
N ASN A 388 -1.83 10.95 -22.55
CA ASN A 388 -3.09 11.09 -21.81
C ASN A 388 -3.60 12.55 -21.72
N SER A 389 -3.04 13.47 -22.50
CA SER A 389 -3.36 14.90 -22.41
C SER A 389 -4.61 15.29 -23.20
N THR A 390 -5.58 15.96 -22.56
CA THR A 390 -6.80 16.44 -23.24
C THR A 390 -6.60 17.81 -23.85
N THR A 391 -7.41 18.20 -24.85
CA THR A 391 -7.37 19.54 -25.46
C THR A 391 -7.55 20.67 -24.43
N ILE A 392 -8.33 20.41 -23.38
CA ILE A 392 -8.52 21.35 -22.27
C ILE A 392 -7.23 21.51 -21.45
N ASP A 393 -6.45 20.43 -21.28
CA ASP A 393 -5.18 20.50 -20.56
C ASP A 393 -4.15 21.37 -21.28
N TYR A 394 -4.14 21.39 -22.62
CA TYR A 394 -3.30 22.31 -23.41
C TYR A 394 -3.73 23.76 -23.24
N VAL A 395 -5.04 24.04 -23.28
CA VAL A 395 -5.58 25.39 -23.08
C VAL A 395 -5.26 25.89 -21.66
N LEU A 396 -5.48 25.06 -20.65
CA LEU A 396 -5.17 25.38 -19.27
C LEU A 396 -3.66 25.52 -19.04
N HIS A 397 -2.84 24.67 -19.66
CA HIS A 397 -1.40 24.81 -19.60
C HIS A 397 -0.96 26.14 -20.20
N PHE A 398 -1.49 26.55 -21.36
CA PHE A 398 -1.15 27.83 -21.99
C PHE A 398 -1.57 29.04 -21.13
N ILE A 399 -2.76 29.01 -20.52
CA ILE A 399 -3.23 30.08 -19.64
C ILE A 399 -2.37 30.16 -18.36
N THR A 400 -1.90 29.02 -17.86
CA THR A 400 -1.20 28.95 -16.57
C THR A 400 0.32 28.88 -16.68
N ILE A 401 0.91 28.79 -17.88
CA ILE A 401 2.35 28.64 -18.09
C ILE A 401 3.16 29.78 -17.45
N TYR A 402 2.62 31.00 -17.50
CA TYR A 402 3.21 32.16 -16.82
C TYR A 402 3.34 31.91 -15.31
N PHE A 403 2.24 31.53 -14.67
CA PHE A 403 2.21 31.22 -13.24
C PHE A 403 3.07 30.00 -12.90
N LYS A 404 3.03 28.94 -13.72
CA LYS A 404 3.87 27.74 -13.54
C LYS A 404 5.35 28.07 -13.58
N THR A 405 5.78 28.92 -14.50
CA THR A 405 7.18 29.34 -14.62
C THR A 405 7.60 30.17 -13.42
N VAL A 406 6.74 31.08 -12.95
CA VAL A 406 6.98 31.86 -11.72
C VAL A 406 7.05 30.96 -10.48
N PHE A 407 6.17 29.96 -10.36
CA PHE A 407 6.19 29.01 -9.24
C PHE A 407 7.35 28.01 -9.31
N ALA A 408 7.85 27.67 -10.51
CA ALA A 408 9.06 26.86 -10.67
C ALA A 408 10.35 27.59 -10.27
N CYS A 409 10.33 28.92 -10.20
CA CYS A 409 11.41 29.72 -9.63
C CYS A 409 11.46 29.66 -8.09
N VAL A 410 10.38 29.19 -7.43
CA VAL A 410 10.37 29.01 -5.98
C VAL A 410 11.30 27.86 -5.64
N PRO A 411 12.31 28.08 -4.77
CA PRO A 411 13.24 27.03 -4.42
C PRO A 411 12.53 25.78 -3.89
N PRO A 412 12.96 24.57 -4.32
CA PRO A 412 12.60 23.35 -3.61
C PRO A 412 12.92 23.55 -2.13
N PRO A 413 12.13 22.97 -1.21
CA PRO A 413 12.26 23.20 0.25
C PRO A 413 13.61 22.79 0.87
N ASN A 414 14.60 22.39 0.06
CA ASN A 414 15.97 22.09 0.45
C ASN A 414 16.97 23.24 0.19
N PHE A 415 16.56 24.35 -0.43
CA PHE A 415 17.40 25.53 -0.59
C PHE A 415 16.96 26.66 0.36
N LEU A 416 17.93 27.17 1.12
CA LEU A 416 17.80 28.18 2.18
C LEU A 416 16.77 29.31 1.92
N ASN A 417 16.03 29.65 2.99
CA ASN A 417 15.40 30.94 3.27
C ASN A 417 14.32 31.44 2.27
N SER A 418 13.11 30.88 2.35
CA SER A 418 11.89 31.33 1.63
C SER A 418 11.26 32.64 2.14
N GLY A 419 12.00 33.49 2.86
CA GLY A 419 11.48 34.74 3.42
C GLY A 419 11.29 35.87 2.40
N GLY A 420 12.07 35.89 1.31
CA GLY A 420 12.09 37.00 0.34
C GLY A 420 10.98 36.96 -0.74
N TYR A 421 10.30 35.83 -0.92
CA TYR A 421 9.31 35.66 -2.00
C TYR A 421 7.89 36.07 -1.59
N ILE A 422 7.61 36.15 -0.28
CA ILE A 422 6.29 36.58 0.23
C ILE A 422 6.04 38.06 -0.11
N SER A 423 7.08 38.90 -0.07
CA SER A 423 7.01 40.31 -0.49
C SER A 423 6.70 40.47 -1.98
N LEU A 424 7.28 39.61 -2.83
CA LEU A 424 7.11 39.70 -4.29
C LEU A 424 5.67 39.35 -4.72
N ILE A 425 5.04 38.39 -4.05
CA ILE A 425 3.64 38.00 -4.28
C ILE A 425 2.68 39.10 -3.79
N SER A 426 3.00 39.75 -2.67
CA SER A 426 2.24 40.90 -2.15
C SER A 426 2.29 42.10 -3.10
N ASP A 427 3.45 42.38 -3.69
CA ASP A 427 3.63 43.47 -4.65
C ASP A 427 2.89 43.19 -5.97
N LEU A 428 2.91 41.94 -6.46
CA LEU A 428 2.14 41.53 -7.65
C LEU A 428 0.62 41.66 -7.46
N ALA A 429 0.09 41.30 -6.28
CA ALA A 429 -1.33 41.47 -5.96
C ALA A 429 -1.74 42.96 -5.94
N SER A 430 -0.86 43.83 -5.44
CA SER A 430 -1.06 45.28 -5.39
C SER A 430 -1.00 45.90 -6.79
N ILE A 431 -0.07 45.45 -7.66
CA ILE A 431 0.02 45.88 -9.07
C ILE A 431 -1.22 45.45 -9.86
N PHE A 432 -1.71 44.23 -9.65
CA PHE A 432 -2.96 43.76 -10.27
C PHE A 432 -4.17 44.58 -9.79
N GLY A 433 -4.25 44.91 -8.50
CA GLY A 433 -5.28 45.79 -7.96
C GLY A 433 -5.28 47.18 -8.59
N CYS A 434 -4.09 47.77 -8.76
CA CYS A 434 -3.91 49.02 -9.51
C CYS A 434 -4.42 48.93 -10.96
N LEU A 435 -4.15 47.83 -11.67
CA LEU A 435 -4.56 47.66 -13.06
C LEU A 435 -6.08 47.50 -13.24
N VAL A 436 -6.76 46.89 -12.26
CA VAL A 436 -8.22 46.63 -12.30
C VAL A 436 -9.01 47.72 -11.54
N SER A 437 -8.34 48.74 -10.98
CA SER A 437 -8.94 49.79 -10.14
C SER A 437 -9.69 49.24 -8.92
N LEU A 438 -9.16 48.18 -8.33
CA LEU A 438 -9.68 47.61 -7.08
C LEU A 438 -8.82 48.09 -5.91
N GLU A 439 -9.48 48.40 -4.79
CA GLU A 439 -8.80 48.79 -3.55
C GLU A 439 -7.91 47.64 -3.04
N ASP A 440 -6.70 47.95 -2.56
CA ASP A 440 -5.68 46.96 -2.16
C ASP A 440 -6.18 45.95 -1.12
N SER A 441 -7.13 46.38 -0.27
CA SER A 441 -7.79 45.53 0.72
C SER A 441 -8.69 44.47 0.07
N ILE A 442 -9.37 44.82 -1.03
CA ILE A 442 -10.31 43.94 -1.75
C ILE A 442 -9.52 42.97 -2.65
N THR A 443 -8.44 43.42 -3.29
CA THR A 443 -7.61 42.56 -4.15
C THR A 443 -6.86 41.50 -3.38
N ALA A 444 -6.30 41.84 -2.22
CA ALA A 444 -5.65 40.85 -1.35
C ALA A 444 -6.64 39.78 -0.88
N ILE A 445 -7.84 40.18 -0.44
CA ILE A 445 -8.87 39.24 0.04
C ILE A 445 -9.38 38.36 -1.10
N THR A 446 -9.66 38.93 -2.28
CA THR A 446 -10.19 38.18 -3.43
C THR A 446 -9.18 37.19 -4.02
N LEU A 447 -7.90 37.57 -4.13
CA LEU A 447 -6.85 36.68 -4.62
C LEU A 447 -6.55 35.54 -3.63
N VAL A 448 -6.53 35.83 -2.32
CA VAL A 448 -6.35 34.80 -1.28
C VAL A 448 -7.56 33.87 -1.23
N ALA A 449 -8.78 34.42 -1.33
CA ALA A 449 -10.00 33.62 -1.36
C ALA A 449 -10.08 32.72 -2.60
N LEU A 450 -9.71 33.23 -3.79
CA LEU A 450 -9.62 32.44 -5.02
C LEU A 450 -8.52 31.38 -4.93
N GLY A 451 -7.34 31.72 -4.42
CA GLY A 451 -6.21 30.80 -4.30
C GLY A 451 -6.43 29.63 -3.33
N THR A 452 -7.35 29.78 -2.37
CA THR A 452 -7.63 28.76 -1.35
C THR A 452 -8.97 28.05 -1.59
N SER A 453 -10.04 28.80 -1.85
CA SER A 453 -11.41 28.28 -1.90
C SER A 453 -11.72 27.61 -3.24
N LEU A 454 -11.10 28.03 -4.35
CA LEU A 454 -11.33 27.44 -5.67
C LEU A 454 -10.74 26.02 -5.75
N PRO A 455 -9.47 25.76 -5.36
CA PRO A 455 -8.95 24.39 -5.24
C PRO A 455 -9.79 23.51 -4.29
N ASP A 456 -10.24 24.05 -3.17
CA ASP A 456 -11.05 23.31 -2.19
C ASP A 456 -12.44 22.97 -2.75
N THR A 457 -13.01 23.83 -3.58
CA THR A 457 -14.29 23.58 -4.26
C THR A 457 -14.16 22.51 -5.34
N PHE A 458 -13.11 22.55 -6.16
CA PHE A 458 -12.87 21.50 -7.15
C PHE A 458 -12.49 20.17 -6.50
N ALA A 459 -11.73 20.19 -5.40
CA ALA A 459 -11.45 19.00 -4.60
C ALA A 459 -12.73 18.38 -4.02
N SER A 460 -13.66 19.22 -3.56
CA SER A 460 -14.99 18.78 -3.08
C SER A 460 -15.81 18.12 -4.20
N ARG A 461 -15.80 18.70 -5.40
CA ARG A 461 -16.47 18.13 -6.58
C ARG A 461 -15.89 16.77 -6.94
N THR A 462 -14.56 16.65 -6.98
CA THR A 462 -13.88 15.39 -7.31
C THR A 462 -14.15 14.32 -6.26
N ALA A 463 -14.13 14.67 -4.97
CA ALA A 463 -14.51 13.76 -3.89
C ALA A 463 -15.97 13.29 -4.03
N ALA A 464 -16.90 14.17 -4.42
CA ALA A 464 -18.30 13.81 -4.63
C ALA A 464 -18.54 12.89 -5.85
N LEU A 465 -17.69 12.98 -6.88
CA LEU A 465 -17.78 12.13 -8.07
C LEU A 465 -17.13 10.76 -7.87
N ASN A 466 -16.07 10.68 -7.05
CA ASN A 466 -15.25 9.48 -6.92
C ASN A 466 -15.57 8.65 -5.67
N GLU A 467 -16.25 9.20 -4.66
CA GLU A 467 -16.59 8.48 -3.43
C GLU A 467 -18.08 8.15 -3.38
N LYS A 468 -18.39 6.93 -2.96
CA LYS A 468 -19.77 6.43 -2.83
C LYS A 468 -20.62 7.24 -1.83
N TYR A 469 -20.00 7.74 -0.75
CA TYR A 469 -20.70 8.45 0.33
C TYR A 469 -20.38 9.95 0.39
N ALA A 470 -19.41 10.42 -0.41
CA ALA A 470 -19.01 11.83 -0.52
C ALA A 470 -18.63 12.52 0.81
N ASP A 471 -18.25 11.77 1.85
CA ASP A 471 -17.95 12.31 3.18
C ASP A 471 -16.78 13.32 3.14
N ASN A 472 -15.76 13.05 2.32
CA ASN A 472 -14.64 13.98 2.15
C ASN A 472 -15.04 15.27 1.41
N SER A 473 -16.11 15.24 0.61
CA SER A 473 -16.68 16.45 -0.02
C SER A 473 -17.26 17.38 1.03
N ILE A 474 -18.02 16.84 2.00
CA ILE A 474 -18.60 17.62 3.10
C ILE A 474 -17.50 18.24 3.95
N GLY A 475 -16.45 17.50 4.27
CA GLY A 475 -15.32 18.03 5.06
C GLY A 475 -14.57 19.17 4.37
N ASN A 476 -14.41 19.11 3.05
CA ASN A 476 -13.78 20.17 2.26
C ASN A 476 -14.61 21.46 2.27
N VAL A 477 -15.93 21.35 2.07
CA VAL A 477 -16.85 22.49 2.07
C VAL A 477 -17.04 23.09 3.47
N THR A 478 -17.34 22.26 4.46
CA THR A 478 -17.67 22.71 5.83
C THR A 478 -16.43 23.06 6.66
N GLY A 479 -15.26 22.51 6.32
CA GLY A 479 -14.00 22.85 6.97
C GLY A 479 -13.32 24.06 6.34
N SER A 480 -12.86 23.94 5.09
CA SER A 480 -12.00 24.97 4.47
C SER A 480 -12.77 26.22 4.10
N ASN A 481 -13.88 26.07 3.37
CA ASN A 481 -14.62 27.21 2.84
C ASN A 481 -15.35 27.95 3.97
N SER A 482 -15.93 27.23 4.93
CA SER A 482 -16.55 27.88 6.09
C SER A 482 -15.53 28.63 6.96
N VAL A 483 -14.33 28.08 7.17
CA VAL A 483 -13.26 28.79 7.90
C VAL A 483 -12.76 30.00 7.13
N ASN A 484 -12.55 29.90 5.81
CA ASN A 484 -12.12 31.03 4.99
C ASN A 484 -13.16 32.15 4.94
N VAL A 485 -14.45 31.82 4.88
CA VAL A 485 -15.53 32.81 4.93
C VAL A 485 -15.66 33.40 6.34
N PHE A 486 -15.62 32.57 7.38
CA PHE A 486 -15.78 33.02 8.76
C PHE A 486 -14.59 33.85 9.25
N LEU A 487 -13.36 33.40 9.04
CA LEU A 487 -12.15 34.12 9.44
C LEU A 487 -11.76 35.24 8.46
N GLY A 488 -11.98 35.04 7.16
CA GLY A 488 -11.58 36.00 6.12
C GLY A 488 -12.56 37.17 5.94
N LEU A 489 -13.87 36.94 6.12
CA LEU A 489 -14.90 37.99 5.98
C LEU A 489 -15.62 38.25 7.29
N GLY A 490 -16.08 37.21 7.98
CA GLY A 490 -16.93 37.32 9.17
C GLY A 490 -16.25 37.99 10.38
N LEU A 491 -15.06 37.51 10.76
CA LEU A 491 -14.33 38.01 11.93
C LEU A 491 -13.85 39.46 11.75
N PRO A 492 -13.27 39.88 10.60
CA PRO A 492 -12.97 41.28 10.34
C PRO A 492 -14.20 42.18 10.40
N TRP A 493 -15.34 41.74 9.83
CA TRP A 493 -16.61 42.47 9.91
C TRP A 493 -17.14 42.59 11.34
N LEU A 494 -17.03 41.54 12.15
CA LEU A 494 -17.42 41.54 13.55
C LEU A 494 -16.54 42.53 14.34
N ILE A 495 -15.22 42.47 14.17
CA ILE A 495 -14.27 43.36 14.84
C ILE A 495 -14.53 44.82 14.43
N ALA A 496 -14.76 45.09 13.14
CA ALA A 496 -15.13 46.41 12.66
C ALA A 496 -16.45 46.89 13.27
N SER A 497 -17.48 46.03 13.30
CA SER A 497 -18.78 46.33 13.87
C SER A 497 -18.69 46.65 15.37
N VAL A 498 -17.89 45.89 16.13
CA VAL A 498 -17.66 46.12 17.57
C VAL A 498 -16.87 47.41 17.81
N TYR A 499 -15.82 47.66 17.02
CA TYR A 499 -15.03 48.89 17.11
C TYR A 499 -15.88 50.15 16.87
N TRP A 500 -16.72 50.13 15.84
CA TRP A 500 -17.58 51.27 15.50
C TRP A 500 -18.80 51.39 16.43
N ALA A 501 -19.34 50.27 16.92
CA ALA A 501 -20.35 50.28 17.98
C ALA A 501 -19.82 50.90 19.29
N ALA A 502 -18.55 50.69 19.63
CA ALA A 502 -17.93 51.26 20.83
C ALA A 502 -17.68 52.79 20.76
N LYS A 503 -17.65 53.39 19.56
CA LYS A 503 -17.45 54.84 19.35
C LYS A 503 -18.75 55.68 19.25
N VAL A 504 -19.90 55.04 19.04
CA VAL A 504 -21.32 55.50 19.07
C VAL A 504 -21.69 56.84 18.39
N ARG A 505 -22.44 56.76 17.26
CA ARG A 505 -23.87 57.15 17.12
C ARG A 505 -24.40 56.88 15.70
N SER A 506 -25.48 56.09 15.63
CA SER A 506 -26.37 55.81 14.49
C SER A 506 -25.72 55.24 13.22
N ILE A 507 -25.70 53.91 13.12
CA ILE A 507 -25.47 53.22 11.85
C ILE A 507 -26.78 53.27 11.04
N SER A 508 -26.79 53.98 9.92
CA SER A 508 -27.72 53.68 8.83
C SER A 508 -27.01 52.65 7.95
N ILE A 509 -27.26 51.36 8.18
CA ILE A 509 -26.79 50.30 7.26
C ILE A 509 -27.59 50.50 5.98
N CYS A 510 -26.97 51.14 4.99
CA CYS A 510 -27.48 51.08 3.63
C CYS A 510 -27.06 49.72 3.06
N ILE A 511 -27.95 48.74 3.14
CA ILE A 511 -27.82 47.51 2.36
C ILE A 511 -27.95 47.91 0.90
N LYS A 512 -26.83 48.18 0.24
CA LYS A 512 -26.72 47.96 -1.21
C LYS A 512 -26.04 46.62 -1.38
N LEU A 513 -26.87 45.58 -1.38
CA LEU A 513 -26.55 44.35 -2.08
C LEU A 513 -26.35 44.70 -3.56
N LEU A 514 -25.11 44.56 -4.04
CA LEU A 514 -24.78 44.06 -5.37
C LEU A 514 -23.38 43.46 -5.31
#